data_AF-Q70AJ2-F1
#
_entry.id   AF-Q70AJ2-F1
#
_cell.length_a   1.000
_cell.length_b   1.000
_cell.length_c   1.000
_cell.angle_alpha   90.00
_cell.angle_beta   90.00
_cell.angle_gamma   90.00
#
_symmetry.space_group_name_H-M   'P 1'
#
loop_
_entity.id
_entity.type
_entity.pdbx_description
1 polymer ?
#
loop_
_entity_poly.entity_id
_entity_poly.type
_entity_poly.pdbx_seq_one_letter_code
_entity_poly.pdbx_strand_id
1 'polypeptide(L)'
;YGCDLIQESGILLRLPQAVMATAQVLFHRFYCKKSFARFSAKRVAASCVWLAGKLEESPRRSKHIIFVFHRMECRRESLPIEFLDVFSTKYTELRHDLIRTERHLLKEMGFICHVEHPHKFISNYLATLEAPELTQEAWNLANDSLR
;
A
#
# COMPACT_ATOMS: atom_id res chain seq x y z
N TYR A 1 -5.08 9.48 -5.61
CA TYR A 1 -6.19 8.56 -5.23
C TYR A 1 -5.68 7.21 -4.70
N GLY A 2 -5.01 6.38 -5.53
CA GLY A 2 -4.55 5.04 -5.10
C GLY A 2 -3.49 5.07 -3.99
N CYS A 3 -2.47 5.90 -4.15
CA CYS A 3 -1.44 6.13 -3.14
C CYS A 3 -2.01 6.70 -1.83
N ASP A 4 -3.07 7.52 -1.90
CA ASP A 4 -3.75 8.06 -0.72
C ASP A 4 -4.49 6.98 0.06
N LEU A 5 -5.12 6.03 -0.64
CA LEU A 5 -5.71 4.84 0.00
C LEU A 5 -4.62 4.01 0.70
N ILE A 6 -3.46 3.84 0.05
CA ILE A 6 -2.33 3.11 0.64
C ILE A 6 -1.85 3.82 1.91
N GLN A 7 -1.62 5.13 1.87
CA GLN A 7 -1.16 5.91 3.02
C GLN A 7 -2.17 5.90 4.17
N GLU A 8 -3.45 6.20 3.88
CA GLU A 8 -4.51 6.22 4.89
C GLU A 8 -4.69 4.82 5.53
N SER A 9 -4.68 3.76 4.72
CA SER A 9 -4.78 2.39 5.23
C SER A 9 -3.56 1.99 6.08
N GLY A 10 -2.35 2.42 5.69
CA GLY A 10 -1.13 2.15 6.42
C GLY A 10 -1.15 2.78 7.81
N ILE A 11 -1.62 4.02 7.93
CA ILE A 11 -1.82 4.71 9.21
C ILE A 11 -2.83 3.96 10.09
N LEU A 12 -3.99 3.58 9.53
CA LEU A 12 -5.03 2.85 10.26
C LEU A 12 -4.58 1.44 10.71
N LEU A 13 -3.74 0.79 9.92
CA LEU A 13 -3.15 -0.52 10.21
C LEU A 13 -1.88 -0.44 11.08
N ARG A 14 -1.43 0.78 11.42
CA ARG A 14 -0.18 1.04 12.13
C ARG A 14 1.01 0.33 11.48
N LEU A 15 1.15 0.50 10.16
CA LEU A 15 2.26 -0.03 9.38
C LEU A 15 3.41 0.98 9.32
N PRO A 16 4.67 0.52 9.25
CA PRO A 16 5.81 1.41 9.08
C PRO A 16 5.80 2.08 7.70
N GLN A 17 6.40 3.27 7.59
CA GLN A 17 6.46 4.04 6.33
C GLN A 17 7.11 3.24 5.19
N ALA A 18 8.07 2.37 5.48
CA ALA A 18 8.66 1.46 4.50
C ALA A 18 7.62 0.58 3.78
N VAL A 19 6.62 0.06 4.52
CA VAL A 19 5.53 -0.74 3.92
C VAL A 19 4.66 0.11 3.01
N MET A 20 4.36 1.35 3.39
CA MET A 20 3.57 2.27 2.57
C MET A 20 4.32 2.66 1.30
N ALA A 21 5.61 2.98 1.41
CA ALA A 21 6.50 3.27 0.29
C ALA A 21 6.59 2.08 -0.68
N THR A 22 6.83 0.87 -0.16
CA THR A 22 6.86 -0.35 -0.98
C THR A 22 5.52 -0.55 -1.68
N ALA A 23 4.40 -0.49 -0.96
CA ALA A 23 3.08 -0.64 -1.55
C ALA A 23 2.80 0.37 -2.68
N GLN A 24 3.22 1.63 -2.53
CA GLN A 24 3.10 2.67 -3.56
C GLN A 24 3.94 2.32 -4.81
N VAL A 25 5.18 1.88 -4.62
CA VAL A 25 6.03 1.43 -5.74
C VAL A 25 5.41 0.23 -6.47
N LEU A 26 4.90 -0.76 -5.73
CA LEU A 26 4.20 -1.91 -6.33
C LEU A 26 2.97 -1.46 -7.12
N PHE A 27 2.20 -0.52 -6.57
CA PHE A 27 1.02 0.04 -7.21
C PHE A 27 1.35 0.76 -8.52
N HIS A 28 2.35 1.65 -8.51
CA HIS A 28 2.82 2.35 -9.71
C HIS A 28 3.33 1.37 -10.77
N ARG A 29 4.23 0.43 -10.39
CA ARG A 29 4.77 -0.60 -11.30
C ARG A 29 3.67 -1.43 -11.95
N PHE A 30 2.62 -1.77 -11.21
CA PHE A 30 1.49 -2.53 -11.75
C PHE A 30 0.72 -1.74 -12.83
N TYR A 31 0.40 -0.47 -12.56
CA TYR A 31 -0.35 0.36 -13.50
C TYR A 31 0.47 0.93 -14.66
N CYS A 32 1.80 0.84 -14.61
CA CYS A 32 2.63 1.00 -15.81
C CYS A 32 2.36 -0.11 -16.85
N LYS A 33 1.88 -1.28 -16.43
CA LYS A 33 1.61 -2.44 -17.31
C LYS A 33 0.12 -2.73 -17.51
N LYS A 34 -0.74 -2.31 -16.58
CA LYS A 34 -2.18 -2.60 -16.57
C LYS A 34 -3.03 -1.35 -16.53
N SER A 35 -4.26 -1.48 -17.03
CA SER A 35 -5.21 -0.37 -17.09
C SER A 35 -6.06 -0.27 -15.82
N PHE A 36 -6.28 0.97 -15.35
CA PHE A 36 -7.25 1.32 -14.32
C PHE A 36 -8.70 0.95 -14.67
N ALA A 37 -9.03 0.82 -15.96
CA ALA A 37 -10.35 0.38 -16.40
C ALA A 37 -10.59 -1.11 -16.15
N ARG A 38 -9.52 -1.92 -16.13
CA ARG A 38 -9.61 -3.38 -15.95
C ARG A 38 -9.41 -3.81 -14.50
N PHE A 39 -8.61 -3.07 -13.76
CA PHE A 39 -8.30 -3.36 -12.37
C PHE A 39 -8.70 -2.18 -11.50
N SER A 40 -9.56 -2.44 -10.52
CA SER A 40 -9.98 -1.42 -9.56
C SER A 40 -8.78 -0.93 -8.73
N ALA A 41 -8.54 0.38 -8.75
CA ALA A 41 -7.49 1.02 -7.95
C ALA A 41 -7.57 0.63 -6.47
N LYS A 42 -8.78 0.55 -5.90
CA LYS A 42 -9.01 0.15 -4.51
C LYS A 42 -8.56 -1.29 -4.24
N ARG A 43 -8.96 -2.24 -5.09
CA ARG A 43 -8.61 -3.67 -4.92
C ARG A 43 -7.10 -3.89 -5.06
N VAL A 44 -6.48 -3.21 -6.03
CA VAL A 44 -5.03 -3.27 -6.22
C VAL A 44 -4.30 -2.63 -5.05
N ALA A 45 -4.72 -1.45 -4.57
CA ALA A 45 -4.13 -0.79 -3.40
C ALA A 45 -4.17 -1.69 -2.15
N ALA A 46 -5.32 -2.33 -1.86
CA ALA A 46 -5.44 -3.26 -0.74
C ALA A 46 -4.47 -4.44 -0.84
N SER A 47 -4.32 -4.97 -2.07
CA SER A 47 -3.43 -6.10 -2.33
C SER A 47 -1.96 -5.68 -2.29
N CYS A 48 -1.62 -4.47 -2.74
CA CYS A 48 -0.28 -3.91 -2.62
C CYS A 48 0.13 -3.74 -1.15
N VAL A 49 -0.76 -3.20 -0.30
CA VAL A 49 -0.50 -3.07 1.16
C VAL A 49 -0.31 -4.44 1.81
N TRP A 50 -1.17 -5.40 1.45
CA TRP A 50 -1.09 -6.75 1.99
C TRP A 50 0.20 -7.48 1.59
N LEU A 51 0.60 -7.35 0.32
CA LEU A 51 1.83 -7.91 -0.21
C LEU A 51 3.06 -7.20 0.38
N ALA A 52 3.09 -5.87 0.39
CA ALA A 52 4.19 -5.09 0.94
C ALA A 52 4.43 -5.38 2.42
N GLY A 53 3.36 -5.56 3.21
CA GLY A 53 3.51 -5.98 4.60
C GLY A 53 4.26 -7.31 4.76
N LYS A 54 4.11 -8.24 3.80
CA LYS A 54 4.89 -9.49 3.79
C LYS A 54 6.35 -9.26 3.35
N LEU A 55 6.57 -8.39 2.37
CA LEU A 55 7.91 -8.09 1.85
C LEU A 55 8.80 -7.34 2.84
N GLU A 56 8.20 -6.48 3.68
CA GLU A 56 8.90 -5.67 4.69
C GLU A 56 8.83 -6.31 6.10
N GLU A 57 8.59 -7.61 6.19
CA GLU A 57 8.55 -8.36 7.46
C GLU A 57 7.59 -7.78 8.53
N SER A 58 6.54 -7.10 8.08
CA SER A 58 5.48 -6.50 8.91
C SER A 58 4.09 -7.02 8.52
N PRO A 59 3.85 -8.34 8.48
CA PRO A 59 2.65 -8.90 7.90
C PRO A 59 1.40 -8.57 8.73
N ARG A 60 0.30 -8.31 8.03
CA ARG A 60 -1.03 -8.14 8.63
C ARG A 60 -1.97 -9.23 8.13
N ARG A 61 -2.87 -9.68 9.00
CA ARG A 61 -3.91 -10.65 8.64
C ARG A 61 -4.83 -10.04 7.58
N SER A 62 -5.21 -10.83 6.57
CA SER A 62 -6.09 -10.38 5.47
C SER A 62 -7.39 -9.75 5.98
N LYS A 63 -7.94 -10.29 7.08
CA LYS A 63 -9.14 -9.75 7.76
C LYS A 63 -8.98 -8.26 8.09
N HIS A 64 -7.84 -7.85 8.65
CA HIS A 64 -7.61 -6.46 9.04
C HIS A 64 -7.47 -5.55 7.82
N ILE A 65 -6.80 -6.02 6.76
CA ILE A 65 -6.71 -5.28 5.49
C ILE A 65 -8.11 -5.03 4.93
N ILE A 66 -8.93 -6.09 4.82
CA ILE A 66 -10.30 -6.00 4.28
C ILE A 66 -11.16 -5.04 5.11
N PHE A 67 -11.10 -5.14 6.44
CA PHE A 67 -11.88 -4.27 7.33
C PHE A 67 -11.49 -2.80 7.22
N VAL A 68 -10.19 -2.49 7.15
CA VAL A 68 -9.73 -1.11 7.01
C VAL A 68 -10.16 -0.54 5.66
N PHE A 69 -9.95 -1.27 4.56
CA PHE A 69 -10.37 -0.80 3.24
C PHE A 69 -11.90 -0.68 3.10
N HIS A 70 -12.66 -1.59 3.71
CA HIS A 70 -14.12 -1.50 3.73
C HIS A 70 -14.60 -0.27 4.51
N ARG A 71 -14.04 -0.03 5.70
CA ARG A 71 -14.35 1.16 6.50
C ARG A 71 -14.01 2.45 5.77
N MET A 72 -12.86 2.51 5.09
CA MET A 72 -12.45 3.67 4.31
C MET A 72 -13.40 3.95 3.14
N GLU A 73 -13.91 2.90 2.50
CA GLU A 73 -14.93 3.02 1.45
C GLU A 73 -16.24 3.57 2.01
N CYS A 74 -16.78 2.98 3.08
CA CYS A 74 -18.01 3.47 3.71
C CYS A 74 -17.91 4.95 4.08
N ARG A 75 -16.76 5.38 4.62
CA ARG A 75 -16.51 6.78 4.97
C ARG A 75 -16.50 7.71 3.75
N ARG A 76 -15.90 7.29 2.63
CA ARG A 76 -15.82 8.12 1.40
C ARG A 76 -17.14 8.22 0.66
N GLU A 77 -17.98 7.19 0.77
CA GLU A 77 -19.31 7.13 0.16
C GLU A 77 -20.43 7.64 1.08
N SER A 78 -20.08 8.15 2.28
CA SER A 78 -21.03 8.59 3.31
C SER A 78 -22.06 7.50 3.70
N LEU A 79 -21.66 6.24 3.60
CA LEU A 79 -22.46 5.09 4.00
C LEU A 79 -22.30 4.83 5.51
N PRO A 80 -23.31 4.23 6.16
CA PRO A 80 -23.16 3.76 7.53
C PRO A 80 -21.97 2.80 7.63
N ILE A 81 -21.12 2.99 8.64
CA ILE A 81 -20.00 2.10 8.91
C ILE A 81 -20.57 0.85 9.57
N GLU A 82 -21.02 -0.09 8.74
CA GLU A 82 -21.50 -1.38 9.20
C GLU A 82 -20.34 -2.33 9.47
N PHE A 83 -20.51 -3.18 10.47
CA PHE A 83 -19.53 -4.22 10.76
C PHE A 83 -19.61 -5.31 9.69
N LEU A 84 -18.51 -5.53 8.97
CA LEU A 84 -18.44 -6.61 7.99
C LEU A 84 -18.37 -7.96 8.71
N ASP A 85 -19.46 -8.72 8.64
CA ASP A 85 -19.49 -10.08 9.19
C ASP A 85 -18.52 -11.00 8.45
N VAL A 86 -17.70 -11.73 9.21
CA VAL A 86 -16.67 -12.63 8.72
C VAL A 86 -17.29 -13.89 8.10
N PHE A 87 -18.49 -14.26 8.51
CA PHE A 87 -19.23 -15.40 7.95
C PHE A 87 -20.07 -15.01 6.73
N SER A 88 -20.12 -13.72 6.39
CA SER A 88 -20.85 -13.26 5.21
C SER A 88 -20.20 -13.73 3.90
N THR A 89 -21.05 -13.92 2.88
CA THR A 89 -20.63 -14.17 1.50
C THR A 89 -19.77 -13.03 0.98
N LYS A 90 -20.15 -11.77 1.28
CA LYS A 90 -19.41 -10.55 0.92
C LYS A 90 -17.97 -10.56 1.43
N TYR A 91 -17.74 -10.92 2.69
CA TYR A 91 -16.37 -11.01 3.23
C TYR A 91 -15.54 -12.08 2.50
N THR A 92 -16.16 -13.24 2.22
CA THR A 92 -15.51 -14.34 1.53
C THR A 92 -15.10 -13.94 0.12
N GLU A 93 -15.96 -13.24 -0.61
CA GLU A 93 -15.66 -12.69 -1.94
C GLU A 93 -14.52 -11.67 -1.90
N LEU A 94 -14.57 -10.71 -0.96
CA LEU A 94 -13.49 -9.72 -0.79
C LEU A 94 -12.15 -10.38 -0.48
N ARG A 95 -12.15 -11.44 0.34
CA ARG A 95 -10.96 -12.23 0.64
C ARG A 95 -10.43 -12.95 -0.60
N HIS A 96 -11.30 -13.57 -1.39
CA HIS A 96 -10.91 -14.22 -2.64
C HIS A 96 -10.35 -13.21 -3.65
N ASP A 97 -10.95 -12.03 -3.76
CA ASP A 97 -10.49 -10.96 -4.63
C ASP A 97 -9.14 -10.41 -4.20
N LEU A 98 -8.89 -10.26 -2.90
CA LEU A 98 -7.59 -9.87 -2.35
C LEU A 98 -6.49 -10.87 -2.77
N ILE A 99 -6.73 -12.16 -2.56
CA ILE A 99 -5.79 -13.24 -2.93
C ILE A 99 -5.59 -13.31 -4.44
N ARG A 100 -6.66 -13.17 -5.22
CA ARG A 100 -6.60 -13.18 -6.69
C ARG A 100 -5.77 -12.00 -7.21
N THR A 101 -6.01 -10.81 -6.68
CA THR A 101 -5.33 -9.59 -7.10
C THR A 101 -3.85 -9.61 -6.69
N GLU A 102 -3.52 -10.12 -5.50
CA GLU A 102 -2.13 -10.38 -5.11
C GLU A 102 -1.39 -11.28 -6.12
N ARG A 103 -2.02 -12.37 -6.54
CA ARG A 103 -1.42 -13.26 -7.55
C ARG A 103 -1.21 -12.54 -8.89
N HIS A 104 -2.10 -11.64 -9.28
CA HIS A 104 -1.88 -10.80 -10.46
C HIS A 104 -0.69 -9.86 -10.27
N LEU A 105 -0.56 -9.20 -9.11
CA LEU A 105 0.59 -8.35 -8.80
C LEU A 105 1.91 -9.11 -8.95
N LEU A 106 2.02 -10.29 -8.34
CA LEU A 106 3.22 -11.13 -8.41
C LEU A 106 3.55 -11.55 -9.85
N LYS A 107 2.53 -11.95 -10.63
CA LYS A 107 2.70 -12.33 -12.03
C LYS A 107 3.21 -11.17 -12.88
N GLU A 108 2.65 -9.98 -12.72
CA GLU A 108 3.04 -8.81 -13.53
C GLU A 108 4.42 -8.27 -13.17
N MET A 109 4.87 -8.50 -11.94
CA MET A 109 6.23 -8.18 -11.50
C MET A 109 7.24 -9.29 -11.81
N GLY A 110 6.80 -10.45 -12.32
CA GLY A 110 7.67 -11.60 -12.51
C GLY A 110 8.34 -12.06 -11.21
N PHE A 111 7.66 -11.88 -10.07
CA PHE A 111 8.19 -12.12 -8.71
C PHE A 111 9.41 -11.25 -8.31
N ILE A 112 9.77 -10.24 -9.12
CA ILE A 112 10.79 -9.25 -8.78
C ILE A 112 10.12 -8.13 -7.98
N CYS A 113 9.92 -8.39 -6.69
CA CYS A 113 9.19 -7.50 -5.78
C CYS A 113 10.11 -6.66 -4.89
N HIS A 114 11.43 -6.76 -5.05
CA HIS A 114 12.38 -5.96 -4.28
C HIS A 114 12.23 -4.47 -4.63
N VAL A 115 12.20 -3.65 -3.60
CA VAL A 115 12.12 -2.20 -3.69
C VAL A 115 13.22 -1.63 -2.83
N GLU A 116 14.14 -0.91 -3.45
CA GLU A 116 15.12 -0.10 -2.72
C GLU A 116 14.60 1.33 -2.64
N HIS A 117 14.44 1.83 -1.42
CA HIS A 117 13.87 3.16 -1.18
C HIS A 117 14.96 4.25 -1.22
N PRO A 118 14.66 5.43 -1.78
CA PRO A 118 15.61 6.54 -1.85
C PRO A 118 16.06 7.01 -0.45
N HIS A 119 15.21 6.81 0.56
CA HIS A 119 15.45 7.15 1.97
C HIS A 119 16.77 6.63 2.52
N LYS A 120 17.21 5.43 2.10
CA LYS A 120 18.49 4.85 2.52
C LYS A 120 19.69 5.67 2.06
N PHE A 121 19.62 6.28 0.88
CA PHE A 121 20.70 7.08 0.31
C PHE A 121 20.70 8.51 0.85
N ILE A 122 19.53 9.06 1.17
CA ILE A 122 19.38 10.42 1.71
C ILE A 122 20.21 10.60 2.98
N SER A 123 20.17 9.65 3.92
CA SER A 123 20.98 9.72 5.13
C SER A 123 22.49 9.76 4.86
N ASN A 124 22.98 9.00 3.87
CA ASN A 124 24.40 8.99 3.52
C ASN A 124 24.83 10.31 2.89
N TYR A 125 24.01 10.88 2.00
CA TYR A 125 24.31 12.15 1.36
C TYR A 125 24.27 13.32 2.34
N LEU A 126 23.27 13.37 3.23
CA LEU A 126 23.17 14.42 4.25
C LEU A 126 24.36 14.40 5.22
N ALA A 127 24.82 13.21 5.60
CA ALA A 127 26.03 13.07 6.42
C ALA A 127 27.28 13.58 5.68
N THR A 128 27.37 13.32 4.38
CA THR A 128 28.51 13.79 3.55
C THR A 128 28.49 15.31 3.33
N LEU A 129 27.30 15.90 3.26
CA LEU A 129 27.09 17.34 3.06
C LEU A 129 27.11 18.13 4.36
N GLU A 130 27.24 17.47 5.52
CA GLU A 130 27.21 18.08 6.86
C GLU A 130 25.97 18.96 7.11
N ALA A 131 24.81 18.60 6.52
CA ALA A 131 23.57 19.39 6.55
C ALA A 131 22.41 18.63 7.23
N PRO A 132 22.50 18.32 8.54
CA PRO A 132 21.46 17.56 9.25
C PRO A 132 20.13 18.31 9.34
N GLU A 133 20.12 19.65 9.27
CA GLU A 133 18.92 20.47 9.30
C GLU A 133 17.95 20.18 8.16
N LEU A 134 18.46 19.72 7.01
CA LEU A 134 17.64 19.40 5.83
C LEU A 134 17.04 17.98 5.87
N THR A 135 17.32 17.19 6.91
CA THR A 135 16.91 15.77 6.97
C THR A 135 15.41 15.59 6.85
N GLN A 136 14.64 16.37 7.61
CA GLN A 136 13.19 16.22 7.60
C GLN A 136 12.58 16.64 6.26
N GLU A 137 13.11 17.71 5.65
CA GLU A 137 12.64 18.20 4.34
C GLU A 137 12.94 17.19 3.23
N ALA A 138 14.17 16.67 3.18
CA ALA A 138 14.57 15.64 2.22
C ALA A 138 13.73 14.36 2.38
N TRP A 139 13.45 13.96 3.63
CA TRP A 139 12.61 12.80 3.92
C TRP A 139 11.16 12.99 3.48
N ASN A 140 10.60 14.19 3.69
CA ASN A 140 9.26 14.55 3.24
C ASN A 140 9.18 14.55 1.72
N LEU A 141 10.15 15.17 1.03
CA LEU A 141 10.23 15.19 -0.43
C LEU A 141 10.28 13.76 -1.02
N ALA A 142 11.06 12.87 -0.40
CA ALA A 142 11.11 11.47 -0.81
C ALA A 142 9.77 10.76 -0.65
N ASN A 143 9.06 10.99 0.47
CA ASN A 143 7.72 10.43 0.66
C ASN A 143 6.70 10.98 -0.35
N ASP A 144 6.77 12.27 -0.65
CA ASP A 144 5.86 12.91 -1.61
C ASP A 144 6.14 12.46 -3.05
N SER A 145 7.39 12.13 -3.40
CA SER A 145 7.74 11.60 -4.72
C SER A 145 7.11 10.25 -5.04
N LEU A 146 6.70 9.49 -4.01
CA LEU A 146 6.05 8.18 -4.16
C LEU A 146 4.52 8.31 -4.27
N ARG A 147 3.96 9.49 -4.02
CA ARG A 147 2.53 9.72 -3.85
C ARG A 147 1.80 10.00 -5.17
#